data_AF-Q26737-F1
#
_entry.id   AF-Q26737-F1
#
_cell.length_a   1.000
_cell.length_b   1.000
_cell.length_c   1.000
_cell.angle_alpha   90.00
_cell.angle_beta   90.00
_cell.angle_gamma   90.00
#
_symmetry.space_group_name_H-M   'P 1'
#
loop_
_entity.id
_entity.type
_entity.pdbx_description
1 polymer ?
#
loop_
_entity_poly.entity_id
_entity_poly.type
_entity_poly.pdbx_seq_one_letter_code
_entity_poly.pdbx_strand_id
1 'polypeptide(L)'
;MMRFWFVLLALLGKKTHAYYENERNALNATAANKVCGLSNYLKGVAHRVNSESAVVTEKLSDLKMRSIQLQLSVMRNRVPSGEKDCKDIRTLLKTVLRNEFTFQQELEEMRNASALAAAAAGLAAGRLEEWIFVFAQAADRSSQFCISVGKHIAAEHGNLQECFDGTIGPETLYKIEDSRVKESAQK
;
A
#
# COMPACT_ATOMS: atom_id res chain seq x y z
N MET A 1 -59.24 15.15 50.55
CA MET A 1 -58.69 15.93 49.42
C MET A 1 -57.16 15.89 49.42
N MET A 2 -56.52 14.74 49.17
CA MET A 2 -55.05 14.62 49.03
C MET A 2 -54.67 13.41 48.18
N ARG A 3 -55.28 13.26 46.99
CA ARG A 3 -54.94 12.16 46.08
C ARG A 3 -54.59 12.60 44.66
N PHE A 4 -54.75 13.89 44.34
CA PHE A 4 -54.42 14.43 43.01
C PHE A 4 -53.09 15.17 42.94
N TRP A 5 -52.39 15.40 44.06
CA TRP A 5 -51.15 16.17 44.03
C TRP A 5 -49.94 15.36 43.53
N PHE A 6 -49.93 14.04 43.77
CA PHE A 6 -48.85 13.16 43.30
C PHE A 6 -48.86 12.91 41.79
N VAL A 7 -50.00 13.06 41.13
CA VAL A 7 -50.10 12.89 39.67
C VAL A 7 -49.51 14.09 38.92
N LEU A 8 -49.58 15.29 39.50
CA LEU A 8 -48.98 16.50 38.91
C LEU A 8 -47.44 16.51 39.03
N LEU A 9 -46.88 15.99 40.14
CA LEU A 9 -45.43 15.88 40.30
C LEU A 9 -44.81 14.80 39.41
N ALA A 10 -45.54 13.73 39.07
CA ALA A 10 -45.06 12.69 38.16
C ALA A 10 -44.97 13.17 36.69
N LEU A 11 -45.74 14.20 36.30
CA LEU A 11 -45.71 14.78 34.96
C LEU A 11 -44.68 15.91 34.79
N LEU A 12 -44.19 16.50 35.88
CA LEU A 12 -43.14 17.53 35.84
C LEU A 12 -41.71 16.95 35.97
N GLY A 13 -41.57 15.65 36.26
CA GLY A 13 -40.28 14.99 36.50
C GLY A 13 -39.55 14.44 35.26
N LYS A 14 -40.08 14.61 34.04
CA LYS A 14 -39.42 14.14 32.80
C LYS A 14 -38.96 15.29 31.94
N LYS A 15 -37.98 16.06 32.42
CA LYS A 15 -37.27 17.02 31.56
C LYS A 15 -35.81 17.21 31.94
N THR A 16 -35.08 16.12 32.13
CA THR A 16 -33.61 16.10 32.11
C THR A 16 -33.18 14.70 31.66
N HIS A 17 -32.09 14.58 30.89
CA HIS A 17 -31.51 13.34 30.33
C HIS A 17 -31.86 12.97 28.87
N ALA A 18 -31.94 13.95 27.96
CA ALA A 18 -31.87 13.68 26.51
C ALA A 18 -30.96 14.67 25.76
N TYR A 19 -29.91 15.19 26.42
CA TYR A 19 -28.97 16.14 25.80
C TYR A 19 -27.61 15.50 25.43
N TYR A 20 -27.28 14.32 25.97
CA TYR A 20 -26.01 13.63 25.73
C TYR A 20 -26.03 12.63 24.55
N GLU A 21 -27.19 12.31 23.98
CA GLU A 21 -27.30 11.32 22.89
C GLU A 21 -27.02 11.88 21.49
N ASN A 22 -26.70 13.19 21.37
CA ASN A 22 -26.43 13.86 20.09
C ASN A 22 -24.96 14.23 19.88
N GLU A 23 -24.02 13.70 20.67
CA GLU A 23 -22.59 13.95 20.47
C GLU A 23 -22.09 13.30 19.16
N ARG A 24 -21.73 14.15 18.19
CA ARG A 24 -21.11 13.72 16.93
C ARG A 24 -19.62 14.00 17.00
N ASN A 25 -18.83 12.95 17.23
CA ASN A 25 -17.38 13.05 17.27
C ASN A 25 -16.78 13.06 15.86
N ALA A 26 -15.64 13.74 15.72
CA ALA A 26 -14.85 13.79 14.49
C ALA A 26 -13.65 12.84 14.56
N LEU A 27 -13.17 12.38 13.41
CA LEU A 27 -11.94 11.62 13.29
C LEU A 27 -10.74 12.52 13.60
N ASN A 28 -9.76 12.02 14.35
CA ASN A 28 -8.53 12.79 14.61
C ASN A 28 -7.66 12.81 13.34
N ALA A 29 -7.12 13.98 12.96
CA ALA A 29 -6.20 14.14 11.83
C ALA A 29 -4.99 13.20 11.89
N THR A 30 -4.49 12.88 13.10
CA THR A 30 -3.41 11.90 13.27
C THR A 30 -3.80 10.51 12.80
N ALA A 31 -5.04 10.09 13.08
CA ALA A 31 -5.56 8.81 12.62
C ALA A 31 -5.74 8.81 11.10
N ALA A 32 -6.28 9.90 10.54
CA ALA A 32 -6.41 10.08 9.09
C ALA A 32 -5.05 9.99 8.37
N ASN A 33 -4.01 10.68 8.86
CA ASN A 33 -2.67 10.60 8.28
C ASN A 33 -2.08 9.18 8.32
N LYS A 34 -2.33 8.40 9.39
CA LYS A 34 -1.86 7.01 9.44
C LYS A 34 -2.55 6.15 8.37
N VAL A 35 -3.86 6.36 8.14
CA VAL A 35 -4.60 5.69 7.08
C VAL A 35 -4.07 6.09 5.69
N CYS A 36 -3.83 7.37 5.45
CA CYS A 36 -3.25 7.85 4.19
C CYS A 36 -1.82 7.37 3.98
N GLY A 37 -1.00 7.33 5.03
CA GLY A 37 0.35 6.75 4.97
C GLY A 37 0.32 5.26 4.57
N LEU A 38 -0.63 4.49 5.11
CA LEU A 38 -0.86 3.11 4.66
C LEU A 38 -1.35 3.05 3.20
N SER A 39 -2.28 3.93 2.80
CA SER A 39 -2.73 4.02 1.41
C SER A 39 -1.57 4.30 0.45
N ASN A 40 -0.69 5.26 0.77
CA ASN A 40 0.51 5.57 -0.02
C ASN A 40 1.50 4.41 -0.06
N TYR A 41 1.68 3.67 1.04
CA TYR A 41 2.48 2.45 1.04
C TYR A 41 1.89 1.39 0.11
N LEU A 42 0.58 1.18 0.15
CA LEU A 42 -0.13 0.24 -0.73
C LEU A 42 -0.03 0.63 -2.21
N LYS A 43 -0.12 1.93 -2.54
CA LYS A 43 0.18 2.44 -3.90
C LYS A 43 1.63 2.15 -4.30
N GLY A 44 2.56 2.24 -3.34
CA GLY A 44 3.97 1.96 -3.51
C GLY A 44 4.32 0.49 -3.79
N VAL A 45 3.41 -0.46 -3.51
CA VAL A 45 3.62 -1.89 -3.79
C VAL A 45 3.94 -2.14 -5.26
N ALA A 46 3.35 -1.36 -6.18
CA ALA A 46 3.67 -1.44 -7.61
C ALA A 46 5.16 -1.19 -7.90
N HIS A 47 5.76 -0.19 -7.24
CA HIS A 47 7.19 0.10 -7.38
C HIS A 47 8.05 -0.97 -6.73
N ARG A 48 7.62 -1.48 -5.56
CA ARG A 48 8.33 -2.53 -4.84
C ARG A 48 8.44 -3.81 -5.66
N VAL A 49 7.32 -4.33 -6.16
CA VAL A 49 7.34 -5.57 -6.96
C VAL A 49 8.11 -5.40 -8.29
N ASN A 50 8.11 -4.19 -8.86
CA ASN A 50 8.93 -3.87 -10.02
C ASN A 50 10.43 -3.90 -9.69
N SER A 51 10.83 -3.35 -8.54
CA SER A 51 12.23 -3.39 -8.08
C SER A 51 12.70 -4.80 -7.75
N GLU A 52 11.87 -5.60 -7.09
CA GLU A 52 12.16 -7.01 -6.76
C GLU A 52 12.26 -7.85 -8.05
N SER A 53 11.37 -7.60 -9.03
CA SER A 53 11.44 -8.23 -10.35
C SER A 53 12.71 -7.88 -11.11
N ALA A 54 13.17 -6.63 -11.03
CA ALA A 54 14.38 -6.17 -11.71
C ALA A 54 15.63 -6.93 -11.23
N VAL A 55 15.76 -7.16 -9.92
CA VAL A 55 16.86 -7.95 -9.32
C VAL A 55 16.86 -9.39 -9.85
N VAL A 56 15.69 -10.01 -9.99
CA VAL A 56 15.59 -11.36 -10.54
C VAL A 56 15.98 -11.39 -12.02
N THR A 57 15.55 -10.41 -12.80
CA THR A 57 15.94 -10.31 -14.22
C THR A 57 17.45 -10.09 -14.41
N GLU A 58 18.11 -9.36 -13.52
CA GLU A 58 19.56 -9.18 -13.53
C GLU A 58 20.31 -10.49 -13.21
N LYS A 59 19.85 -11.24 -12.20
CA LYS A 59 20.43 -12.56 -11.91
C LYS A 59 20.24 -13.54 -13.07
N LEU A 60 19.11 -13.46 -13.77
CA LEU A 60 18.86 -14.28 -14.96
C LEU A 60 19.81 -13.91 -16.11
N SER A 61 20.09 -12.62 -16.32
CA SER A 61 21.03 -12.19 -17.36
C SER A 61 22.47 -12.61 -17.06
N ASP A 62 22.91 -12.56 -15.80
CA ASP A 62 24.20 -13.11 -15.35
C ASP A 62 24.27 -14.63 -15.58
N LEU A 63 23.21 -15.37 -15.25
CA LEU A 63 23.12 -16.81 -15.50
C LEU A 63 23.25 -17.13 -17.00
N LYS A 64 22.57 -16.37 -17.88
CA LYS A 64 22.69 -16.55 -19.34
C LYS A 64 24.11 -16.28 -19.83
N MET A 65 24.75 -15.22 -19.34
CA MET A 65 26.15 -14.90 -19.68
C MET A 65 27.11 -16.01 -19.26
N ARG A 66 26.97 -16.52 -18.03
CA ARG A 66 27.79 -17.64 -17.53
C ARG A 66 27.53 -18.94 -18.29
N SER A 67 26.28 -19.21 -18.68
CA SER A 67 25.91 -20.34 -19.54
C SER A 67 26.65 -20.29 -20.88
N ILE A 68 26.67 -19.13 -21.54
CA ILE A 68 27.39 -18.93 -22.81
C ILE A 68 28.89 -19.11 -22.62
N GLN A 69 29.47 -18.57 -21.53
CA GLN A 69 30.89 -18.77 -21.22
C GLN A 69 31.24 -20.25 -21.00
N LEU A 70 30.37 -21.00 -20.33
CA LEU A 70 30.52 -22.44 -20.17
C LEU A 70 30.46 -23.15 -21.52
N GLN A 71 29.46 -22.88 -22.35
CA GLN A 71 29.36 -23.42 -23.73
C GLN A 71 30.64 -23.16 -24.53
N LEU A 72 31.19 -21.94 -24.46
CA LEU A 72 32.42 -21.56 -25.15
C LEU A 72 33.65 -22.30 -24.61
N SER A 73 33.73 -22.52 -23.29
CA SER A 73 34.80 -23.28 -22.65
C SER A 73 34.78 -24.76 -23.04
N VAL A 74 33.57 -25.32 -23.18
CA VAL A 74 33.34 -26.67 -23.69
C VAL A 74 33.78 -26.80 -25.15
N MET A 75 33.33 -25.88 -26.02
CA MET A 75 33.71 -25.90 -27.45
C MET A 75 35.22 -25.75 -27.66
N ARG A 76 35.92 -25.03 -26.76
CA ARG A 76 37.37 -24.84 -26.81
C ARG A 76 38.17 -25.92 -26.07
N ASN A 77 37.52 -26.93 -25.48
CA ASN A 77 38.16 -27.91 -24.60
C ASN A 77 39.01 -27.27 -23.47
N ARG A 78 38.57 -26.13 -22.94
CA ARG A 78 39.23 -25.37 -21.87
C ARG A 78 38.53 -25.50 -20.52
N VAL A 79 37.65 -26.47 -20.36
CA VAL A 79 37.04 -26.76 -19.06
C VAL A 79 38.14 -27.25 -18.10
N PRO A 80 38.31 -26.65 -16.91
CA PRO A 80 39.33 -27.05 -15.96
C PRO A 80 39.20 -28.53 -15.59
N SER A 81 40.29 -29.28 -15.72
CA SER A 81 40.34 -30.73 -15.47
C SER A 81 40.47 -31.10 -13.98
N GLY A 82 40.60 -30.11 -13.09
CA GLY A 82 40.93 -30.29 -11.67
C GLY A 82 39.75 -30.39 -10.70
N GLU A 83 38.51 -30.26 -11.17
CA GLU A 83 37.32 -30.15 -10.31
C GLU A 83 36.42 -31.39 -10.48
N LYS A 84 36.12 -32.08 -9.38
CA LYS A 84 35.58 -33.46 -9.35
C LYS A 84 34.30 -33.67 -10.18
N ASP A 85 33.51 -32.62 -10.41
CA ASP A 85 32.19 -32.69 -11.06
C ASP A 85 32.14 -32.08 -12.48
N CYS A 86 33.22 -31.47 -12.97
CA CYS A 86 33.26 -30.92 -14.34
C CYS A 86 33.58 -31.96 -15.43
N LYS A 87 33.73 -33.23 -15.06
CA LYS A 87 34.04 -34.31 -16.02
C LYS A 87 32.85 -34.68 -16.90
N ASP A 88 31.62 -34.49 -16.41
CA ASP A 88 30.38 -34.75 -17.15
C ASP A 88 29.76 -33.46 -17.69
N ILE A 89 30.53 -32.80 -18.56
CA ILE A 89 30.15 -31.55 -19.23
C ILE A 89 28.76 -31.66 -19.90
N ARG A 90 28.42 -32.83 -20.42
CA ARG A 90 27.17 -33.08 -21.15
C ARG A 90 25.95 -32.94 -20.25
N THR A 91 26.02 -33.44 -19.02
CA THR A 91 24.92 -33.30 -18.04
C THR A 91 24.85 -31.88 -17.52
N LEU A 92 25.98 -31.24 -17.24
CA LEU A 92 26.05 -29.81 -16.91
C LEU A 92 25.36 -28.93 -17.95
N LEU A 93 25.69 -29.09 -19.24
CA LEU A 93 25.09 -28.31 -20.31
C LEU A 93 23.57 -28.54 -20.43
N LYS A 94 23.13 -29.80 -20.32
CA LYS A 94 21.69 -30.15 -20.33
C LYS A 94 20.95 -29.48 -19.17
N THR A 95 21.53 -29.49 -17.98
CA THR A 95 20.94 -28.87 -16.79
C THR A 95 20.87 -27.36 -16.94
N VAL A 96 21.93 -26.72 -17.43
CA VAL A 96 21.94 -25.27 -17.65
C VAL A 96 20.87 -24.84 -18.65
N LEU A 97 20.76 -25.53 -19.79
CA LEU A 97 19.72 -25.24 -20.80
C LEU A 97 18.30 -25.48 -20.26
N ARG A 98 18.11 -26.56 -19.48
CA ARG A 98 16.82 -26.85 -18.85
C ARG A 98 16.44 -25.80 -17.82
N ASN A 99 17.38 -25.42 -16.97
CA ASN A 99 17.19 -24.40 -15.94
C ASN A 99 16.87 -23.05 -16.57
N GLU A 100 17.55 -22.67 -17.66
CA GLU A 100 17.25 -21.42 -18.37
C GLU A 100 15.79 -21.35 -18.84
N PHE A 101 15.28 -22.44 -19.43
CA PHE A 101 13.88 -22.52 -19.86
C PHE A 101 12.90 -22.47 -18.66
N THR A 102 13.17 -23.26 -17.62
CA THR A 102 12.35 -23.29 -16.40
C THR A 102 12.31 -21.93 -15.70
N PHE A 103 13.45 -21.24 -15.59
CA PHE A 103 13.51 -19.90 -14.99
C PHE A 103 12.70 -18.87 -15.76
N GLN A 104 12.64 -18.96 -17.09
CA GLN A 104 11.80 -18.04 -17.88
C GLN A 104 10.32 -18.21 -17.55
N GLN A 105 9.86 -19.45 -17.41
CA GLN A 105 8.46 -19.74 -17.06
C GLN A 105 8.14 -19.29 -15.63
N GLU A 106 9.01 -19.61 -14.67
CA GLU A 106 8.85 -19.17 -13.27
C GLU A 106 8.85 -17.63 -13.15
N LEU A 107 9.63 -16.94 -13.99
CA LEU A 107 9.67 -15.49 -14.01
C LEU A 107 8.36 -14.89 -14.55
N GLU A 108 7.73 -15.51 -15.54
CA GLU A 108 6.41 -15.09 -16.03
C GLU A 108 5.33 -15.27 -14.96
N GLU A 109 5.33 -16.40 -14.25
CA GLU A 109 4.44 -16.67 -13.12
C GLU A 109 4.63 -15.63 -11.99
N MET A 110 5.88 -15.32 -11.65
CA MET A 110 6.22 -14.29 -10.67
C MET A 110 5.71 -12.91 -11.10
N ARG A 111 5.84 -12.54 -12.38
CA ARG A 111 5.31 -11.25 -12.89
C ARG A 111 3.80 -11.19 -12.85
N ASN A 112 3.10 -12.29 -13.14
CA ASN A 112 1.64 -12.35 -13.03
C ASN A 112 1.19 -12.16 -11.57
N ALA A 113 1.83 -12.87 -10.62
CA ALA A 113 1.56 -12.69 -9.19
C ALA A 113 1.88 -11.26 -8.72
N SER A 114 2.96 -10.66 -9.22
CA SER A 114 3.35 -9.28 -8.92
C SER A 114 2.30 -8.26 -9.38
N ALA A 115 1.78 -8.43 -10.61
CA ALA A 115 0.72 -7.57 -11.14
C ALA A 115 -0.57 -7.68 -10.30
N LEU A 116 -0.94 -8.90 -9.89
CA LEU A 116 -2.10 -9.13 -9.02
C LEU A 116 -1.89 -8.48 -7.64
N ALA A 117 -0.71 -8.60 -7.05
CA ALA A 117 -0.39 -7.97 -5.77
C ALA A 117 -0.47 -6.44 -5.85
N ALA A 118 0.09 -5.84 -6.91
CA ALA A 118 0.00 -4.40 -7.15
C ALA A 118 -1.44 -3.92 -7.33
N ALA A 119 -2.26 -4.65 -8.10
CA ALA A 119 -3.66 -4.32 -8.32
C ALA A 119 -4.49 -4.45 -7.04
N ALA A 120 -4.32 -5.53 -6.27
CA ALA A 120 -5.02 -5.73 -5.00
C ALA A 120 -4.65 -4.65 -3.96
N ALA A 121 -3.36 -4.27 -3.90
CA ALA A 121 -2.92 -3.17 -3.05
C ALA A 121 -3.51 -1.82 -3.51
N GLY A 122 -3.54 -1.55 -4.82
CA GLY A 122 -4.16 -0.36 -5.39
C GLY A 122 -5.66 -0.25 -5.07
N LEU A 123 -6.40 -1.37 -5.14
CA LEU A 123 -7.81 -1.42 -4.74
C LEU A 123 -8.01 -1.11 -3.25
N ALA A 124 -7.16 -1.68 -2.38
CA ALA A 124 -7.20 -1.38 -0.95
C ALA A 124 -6.86 0.09 -0.67
N ALA A 125 -5.85 0.64 -1.34
CA ALA A 125 -5.48 2.04 -1.24
C ALA A 125 -6.65 2.96 -1.64
N GLY A 126 -7.30 2.69 -2.78
CA GLY A 126 -8.46 3.46 -3.24
C GLY A 126 -9.62 3.45 -2.25
N ARG A 127 -9.89 2.32 -1.58
CA ARG A 127 -10.93 2.24 -0.53
C ARG A 127 -10.61 3.11 0.69
N LEU A 128 -9.35 3.10 1.14
CA LEU A 128 -8.91 3.91 2.28
C LEU A 128 -8.89 5.40 1.93
N GLU A 129 -8.43 5.72 0.73
CA GLU A 129 -8.38 7.08 0.21
C GLU A 129 -9.77 7.69 0.09
N GLU A 130 -10.73 6.98 -0.53
CA GLU A 130 -12.10 7.48 -0.67
C GLU A 130 -12.75 7.76 0.69
N TRP A 131 -12.57 6.85 1.65
CA TRP A 131 -13.08 7.06 3.01
C TRP A 131 -12.54 8.35 3.63
N ILE A 132 -11.22 8.55 3.64
CA ILE A 132 -10.62 9.74 4.23
C ILE A 132 -10.93 10.99 3.42
N PHE A 133 -10.93 10.90 2.09
CA PHE A 133 -11.20 12.03 1.20
C PHE A 133 -12.60 12.58 1.37
N VAL A 134 -13.63 11.72 1.43
CA VAL A 134 -15.01 12.14 1.71
C VAL A 134 -15.11 12.81 3.07
N PHE A 135 -14.44 12.28 4.09
CA PHE A 135 -14.40 12.88 5.43
C PHE A 135 -13.68 14.24 5.44
N ALA A 136 -12.61 14.39 4.65
CA ALA A 136 -11.87 15.64 4.53
C ALA A 136 -12.67 16.72 3.79
N GLN A 137 -13.49 16.34 2.79
CA GLN A 137 -14.40 17.26 2.11
C GLN A 137 -15.65 17.60 2.92
N ALA A 138 -16.05 16.75 3.87
CA ALA A 138 -17.17 16.99 4.79
C ALA A 138 -16.76 17.96 5.92
N ALA A 139 -16.36 19.17 5.54
CA ALA A 139 -16.03 20.27 6.44
C ALA A 139 -16.76 21.54 5.99
N ASP A 140 -17.41 22.21 6.93
CA ASP A 140 -18.02 23.52 6.70
C ASP A 140 -17.11 24.66 7.17
N ARG A 141 -17.52 25.91 6.90
CA ARG A 141 -16.79 27.11 7.37
C ARG A 141 -17.02 27.43 8.85
N SER A 142 -17.75 26.59 9.58
CA SER A 142 -18.18 26.85 10.95
C SER A 142 -17.47 25.92 11.94
N SER A 143 -18.20 25.00 12.56
CA SER A 143 -17.74 24.07 13.59
C SER A 143 -18.10 22.63 13.27
N GLN A 144 -18.57 22.33 12.04
CA GLN A 144 -18.98 20.98 11.63
C GLN A 144 -17.95 20.42 10.66
N PHE A 145 -17.27 19.38 11.10
CA PHE A 145 -16.23 18.71 10.33
C PHE A 145 -16.16 17.23 10.70
N CYS A 146 -15.77 16.40 9.75
CA CYS A 146 -15.56 14.97 9.99
C CYS A 146 -14.11 14.63 10.37
N ILE A 147 -13.15 15.52 10.12
CA ILE A 147 -11.74 15.39 10.55
C ILE A 147 -11.31 16.62 11.34
N SER A 148 -10.77 16.39 12.54
CA SER A 148 -10.41 17.43 13.50
C SER A 148 -8.93 17.41 13.86
N VAL A 149 -8.39 18.60 14.11
CA VAL A 149 -7.08 18.82 14.75
C VAL A 149 -7.18 19.20 16.23
N GLY A 150 -8.40 19.21 16.79
CA GLY A 150 -8.68 19.65 18.15
C GLY A 150 -10.17 19.62 18.48
N LYS A 151 -10.68 20.60 19.24
CA LYS A 151 -12.11 20.62 19.60
C LYS A 151 -13.01 21.33 18.58
N HIS A 152 -12.52 22.38 17.91
CA HIS A 152 -13.39 23.28 17.14
C HIS A 152 -12.81 23.73 15.79
N ILE A 153 -11.80 23.03 15.26
CA ILE A 153 -11.11 23.41 14.02
C ILE A 153 -11.04 22.20 13.08
N ALA A 154 -11.52 22.39 11.85
CA ALA A 154 -11.43 21.40 10.79
C ALA A 154 -9.96 21.19 10.37
N ALA A 155 -9.62 19.95 10.03
CA ALA A 155 -8.30 19.65 9.50
C ALA A 155 -8.15 20.18 8.07
N GLU A 156 -7.26 21.14 7.87
CA GLU A 156 -6.84 21.58 6.53
C GLU A 156 -5.70 20.72 5.98
N HIS A 157 -5.34 20.93 4.70
CA HIS A 157 -4.28 20.16 4.02
C HIS A 157 -2.96 20.15 4.79
N GLY A 158 -2.58 21.26 5.43
CA GLY A 158 -1.36 21.37 6.23
C GLY A 158 -1.33 20.40 7.43
N ASN A 159 -2.49 19.89 7.85
CA ASN A 159 -2.62 18.90 8.92
C ASN A 159 -2.76 17.48 8.38
N LEU A 160 -3.05 17.32 7.09
CA LEU A 160 -3.29 16.05 6.39
C LEU A 160 -2.22 15.82 5.32
N GLN A 161 -0.96 16.09 5.67
CA GLN A 161 0.18 16.07 4.75
C GLN A 161 0.48 14.68 4.17
N GLU A 162 0.04 13.59 4.82
CA GLU A 162 0.16 12.25 4.24
C GLU A 162 -0.97 11.97 3.24
N CYS A 163 -2.04 12.76 3.24
CA CYS A 163 -3.19 12.57 2.37
C CYS A 163 -3.14 13.45 1.12
N PHE A 164 -2.70 14.71 1.26
CA PHE A 164 -2.81 15.72 0.20
C PHE A 164 -1.50 16.48 -0.03
N ASP A 165 -1.21 16.77 -1.30
CA ASP A 165 -0.08 17.58 -1.76
C ASP A 165 -0.43 19.07 -1.98
N GLY A 166 -1.57 19.50 -1.47
CA GLY A 166 -2.07 20.85 -1.63
C GLY A 166 -3.49 20.98 -1.08
N THR A 167 -4.19 22.05 -1.44
CA THR A 167 -5.58 22.27 -1.05
C THR A 167 -6.42 21.01 -1.23
N ILE A 168 -7.20 20.63 -0.22
CA ILE A 168 -8.00 19.40 -0.21
C ILE A 168 -8.87 19.35 -1.48
N GLY A 169 -8.65 18.34 -2.30
CA GLY A 169 -9.32 18.15 -3.57
C GLY A 169 -8.90 16.85 -4.23
N PRO A 170 -9.62 16.41 -5.28
CA PRO A 170 -9.34 15.13 -5.93
C PRO A 170 -7.96 15.12 -6.60
N GLU A 171 -7.53 16.26 -7.17
CA GLU A 171 -6.24 16.36 -7.87
C GLU A 171 -5.03 16.49 -6.94
N THR A 172 -5.24 16.73 -5.65
CA THR A 172 -4.16 16.85 -4.66
C THR A 172 -3.96 15.58 -3.85
N LEU A 173 -4.76 14.53 -4.07
CA LEU A 173 -4.48 13.20 -3.57
C LEU A 173 -3.23 12.62 -4.25
N TYR A 174 -2.39 11.93 -3.48
CA TYR A 174 -1.15 11.36 -4.02
C TYR A 174 -1.42 10.29 -5.08
N LYS A 175 -0.85 10.45 -6.27
CA LYS A 175 -0.92 9.51 -7.39
C LYS A 175 0.21 8.48 -7.28
N ILE A 176 0.05 7.33 -7.93
CA ILE A 176 1.01 6.21 -7.84
C ILE A 176 2.43 6.63 -8.25
N GLU A 177 2.56 7.57 -9.19
CA GLU A 177 3.86 8.01 -9.71
C GLU A 177 4.54 9.11 -8.88
N ASP A 178 3.87 9.64 -7.87
CA ASP A 178 4.36 10.75 -7.06
C ASP A 178 5.58 10.34 -6.21
N SER A 179 6.45 11.30 -5.92
CA SER A 179 7.69 11.08 -5.15
C SER A 179 7.41 10.45 -3.78
N ARG A 180 6.40 10.95 -3.05
CA ARG A 180 6.03 10.42 -1.72
C ARG A 180 5.63 8.94 -1.77
N VAL A 181 4.95 8.49 -2.84
CA VAL A 181 4.57 7.09 -3.02
C VAL A 181 5.77 6.21 -3.37
N LYS A 182 6.74 6.75 -4.11
CA LYS A 182 8.00 6.06 -4.38
C LYS A 182 8.85 5.92 -3.11
N GLU A 183 8.89 6.94 -2.27
CA GLU A 183 9.59 6.92 -0.99
C GLU A 183 8.93 6.00 0.03
N SER A 184 7.59 5.96 0.09
CA SER A 184 6.87 5.05 0.98
C SER A 184 7.13 3.58 0.65
N ALA A 185 7.37 3.25 -0.63
CA ALA A 185 7.70 1.91 -1.09
C ALA A 185 9.07 1.39 -0.63
N GLN A 186 9.95 2.28 -0.14
CA GLN A 186 11.30 1.94 0.33
C GLN A 186 11.35 1.60 1.83
N LYS A 187 10.26 1.84 2.56
CA LYS A 187 10.14 1.53 4.00
C LYS A 187 9.74 0.07 4.23
#